data_AF-A0A259BJP9-F1
#
_entry.id   AF-A0A259BJP9-F1
#
_cell.length_a   1.000
_cell.length_b   1.000
_cell.length_c   1.000
_cell.angle_alpha   90.00
_cell.angle_beta   90.00
_cell.angle_gamma   90.00
#
_symmetry.space_group_name_H-M   'P 1'
#
loop_
_entity.id
_entity.type
_entity.pdbx_description
1 polymer ?
#
loop_
_entity_poly.entity_id
_entity_poly.type
_entity_poly.pdbx_seq_one_letter_code
_entity_poly.pdbx_strand_id
1 'polypeptide(L)'
;ELVVKEVHGSGGYGMLVGPMADKAQIEIFRAKLKHDPANFIAQPTLALSTCPTLVEKGIAPRHVDLRPFILTGSDKVRIVPGGLTRVAMKEGSLVVNSSQGGGTKDTWVLDA
;
A
#
# COMPACT_ATOMS: atom_id res chain seq x y z
N GLU A 1 0.66 -14.99 -8.14
CA GLU A 1 -0.23 -15.02 -6.95
C GLU A 1 0.24 -14.15 -5.80
N LEU A 2 1.54 -14.00 -5.58
CA LEU A 2 2.09 -13.23 -4.45
C LEU A 2 2.40 -11.78 -4.81
N VAL A 3 2.47 -10.94 -3.78
CA VAL A 3 3.15 -9.64 -3.83
C VAL A 3 4.53 -9.81 -3.22
N VAL A 4 5.57 -9.45 -3.98
CA VAL A 4 6.97 -9.48 -3.53
C VAL A 4 7.46 -8.05 -3.34
N LYS A 5 8.13 -7.75 -2.23
CA LYS A 5 8.68 -6.42 -1.94
C LYS A 5 10.06 -6.50 -1.28
N GLU A 6 10.91 -5.53 -1.59
CA GLU A 6 12.22 -5.35 -0.95
C GLU A 6 12.05 -4.96 0.54
N VAL A 7 12.94 -5.45 1.42
CA VAL A 7 12.86 -5.24 2.88
C VAL A 7 13.15 -3.79 3.26
N HIS A 8 14.14 -3.17 2.61
CA HIS A 8 14.57 -1.80 2.89
C HIS A 8 13.90 -0.75 1.98
N GLY A 9 12.97 -1.18 1.12
CA GLY A 9 12.28 -0.29 0.18
C GLY A 9 11.38 0.71 0.90
N SER A 10 11.66 2.00 0.72
CA SER A 10 10.71 3.04 1.07
C SER A 10 9.90 3.43 -0.16
N GLY A 11 8.60 3.63 0.03
CA GLY A 11 7.75 4.26 -0.97
C GLY A 11 7.24 3.41 -2.15
N GLY A 12 7.17 2.09 -2.01
CA GLY A 12 6.58 1.19 -3.02
C GLY A 12 7.48 0.93 -4.24
N TYR A 13 8.69 1.50 -4.27
CA TYR A 13 9.75 1.05 -5.17
C TYR A 13 10.21 -0.36 -4.77
N GLY A 14 10.49 -1.22 -5.75
CA GLY A 14 10.89 -2.60 -5.48
C GLY A 14 9.74 -3.53 -5.09
N MET A 15 8.51 -3.28 -5.58
CA MET A 15 7.36 -4.17 -5.40
C MET A 15 6.89 -4.79 -6.73
N LEU A 16 6.64 -6.10 -6.72
CA LEU A 16 6.01 -6.86 -7.79
C LEU A 16 4.64 -7.35 -7.32
N VAL A 17 3.56 -7.00 -8.04
CA VAL A 17 2.23 -7.55 -7.78
C VAL A 17 1.97 -8.70 -8.77
N GLY A 18 2.20 -9.93 -8.33
CA GLY A 18 2.23 -11.10 -9.21
C GLY A 18 1.03 -11.26 -10.14
N PRO A 19 -0.23 -11.13 -9.68
CA PRO A 19 -1.40 -11.24 -10.56
C PRO A 19 -1.52 -10.14 -11.64
N MET A 20 -0.86 -8.98 -11.45
CA MET A 20 -0.90 -7.85 -12.38
C MET A 20 0.41 -7.68 -13.17
N ALA A 21 1.40 -8.54 -12.93
CA ALA A 21 2.71 -8.45 -13.56
C ALA A 21 2.76 -9.25 -14.86
N ASP A 22 3.45 -8.70 -15.86
CA ASP A 22 3.77 -9.45 -17.08
C ASP A 22 4.96 -10.41 -16.85
N LYS A 23 5.20 -11.30 -17.84
CA LYS A 23 6.29 -12.29 -17.77
C LYS A 23 7.67 -11.65 -17.67
N ALA A 24 7.90 -10.51 -18.33
CA ALA A 24 9.20 -9.85 -18.33
C ALA A 24 9.50 -9.25 -16.96
N GLN A 25 8.52 -8.61 -16.33
CA GLN A 25 8.59 -8.08 -14.96
C GLN A 25 8.86 -9.19 -13.95
N ILE A 26 8.19 -10.34 -14.10
CA ILE A 26 8.41 -11.51 -13.24
C ILE A 26 9.85 -12.01 -13.37
N GLU A 27 10.39 -12.14 -14.58
CA GLU A 27 11.76 -12.63 -14.78
C GLU A 27 12.82 -11.64 -14.27
N ILE A 28 12.60 -10.33 -14.41
CA ILE A 28 13.45 -9.30 -13.80
C ILE A 28 13.47 -9.46 -12.27
N PHE A 29 12.30 -9.61 -11.64
CA PHE A 29 12.21 -9.83 -10.19
C PHE A 29 12.81 -11.15 -9.76
N ARG A 30 12.62 -12.22 -10.54
CA ARG A 30 13.23 -13.54 -10.29
C ARG A 30 14.75 -13.44 -10.27
N ALA A 31 15.36 -12.70 -11.20
CA ALA A 31 16.80 -12.51 -11.22
C ALA A 31 17.30 -11.78 -9.95
N LYS A 32 16.60 -10.71 -9.54
CA LYS A 32 16.91 -9.98 -8.29
C LYS A 32 16.78 -10.85 -7.05
N LEU A 33 15.69 -11.61 -6.93
CA LEU A 33 15.43 -12.54 -5.84
C LEU A 33 16.52 -13.62 -5.72
N LYS A 34 16.99 -14.16 -6.85
CA LYS A 34 18.07 -15.16 -6.85
C LYS A 34 19.41 -14.56 -6.44
N HIS A 35 19.65 -13.28 -6.78
CA HIS A 35 20.89 -12.60 -6.47
C HIS A 35 21.01 -12.27 -4.98
N ASP A 36 19.93 -11.77 -4.35
CA ASP A 36 19.91 -11.39 -2.94
C ASP A 36 18.55 -11.71 -2.28
N PRO A 37 18.28 -12.98 -1.95
CA PRO A 37 16.96 -13.40 -1.45
C PRO A 37 16.63 -12.81 -0.07
N ALA A 38 17.64 -12.52 0.76
CA ALA A 38 17.44 -12.00 2.11
C ALA A 38 16.84 -10.58 2.11
N ASN A 39 17.01 -9.85 1.01
CA ASN A 39 16.48 -8.50 0.85
C ASN A 39 15.01 -8.47 0.37
N PHE A 40 14.31 -9.61 0.30
CA PHE A 40 12.91 -9.65 -0.14
C PHE A 40 12.01 -10.40 0.82
N ILE A 41 10.74 -9.99 0.83
CA ILE A 41 9.65 -10.77 1.42
C ILE A 41 8.50 -10.94 0.43
N ALA A 42 7.70 -11.97 0.63
CA ALA A 42 6.51 -12.24 -0.14
C ALA A 42 5.29 -12.39 0.77
N GLN A 43 4.14 -11.92 0.29
CA GLN A 43 2.86 -12.05 0.95
C GLN A 43 1.78 -12.42 -0.07
N PRO A 44 0.69 -13.10 0.33
CA PRO A 44 -0.47 -13.28 -0.53
C PRO A 44 -1.00 -11.94 -1.06
N THR A 45 -1.52 -11.93 -2.28
CA THR A 45 -2.20 -10.73 -2.80
C THR A 45 -3.50 -10.53 -2.03
N LEU A 46 -3.62 -9.40 -1.34
CA LEU A 46 -4.82 -9.02 -0.61
C LEU A 46 -5.73 -8.18 -1.50
N ALA A 47 -7.03 -8.43 -1.42
CA ALA A 47 -8.03 -7.52 -1.96
C ALA A 47 -8.17 -6.32 -1.02
N LEU A 48 -7.46 -5.23 -1.32
CA LEU A 48 -7.58 -4.00 -0.53
C LEU A 48 -9.00 -3.44 -0.63
N SER A 49 -9.52 -2.92 0.49
CA SER A 49 -10.80 -2.21 0.47
C SER A 49 -10.70 -0.94 -0.38
N THR A 50 -11.83 -0.49 -0.90
CA THR A 50 -11.92 0.72 -1.72
C THR A 50 -12.75 1.80 -1.05
N CYS A 51 -12.36 3.05 -1.21
CA CYS A 51 -13.12 4.22 -0.79
C CYS A 51 -13.53 5.04 -2.02
N PRO A 52 -14.78 5.58 -2.08
CA PRO A 52 -15.21 6.49 -3.14
C PRO A 52 -14.25 7.67 -3.29
N THR A 53 -13.75 7.88 -4.51
CA THR A 53 -12.75 8.89 -4.80
C THR A 53 -13.13 9.63 -6.07
N LEU A 54 -13.09 10.96 -6.01
CA LEU A 54 -13.33 11.80 -7.18
C LEU A 54 -12.16 11.67 -8.14
N VAL A 55 -12.46 11.25 -9.37
CA VAL A 55 -11.54 11.16 -10.50
C VAL A 55 -12.13 11.90 -11.69
N GLU A 56 -11.39 11.99 -12.80
CA GLU A 56 -11.82 12.74 -13.99
C GLU A 56 -13.20 12.33 -14.52
N LYS A 57 -13.53 11.03 -14.44
CA LYS A 57 -14.81 10.46 -14.90
C LYS A 57 -15.93 10.52 -13.85
N GLY A 58 -15.73 11.20 -12.72
CA GLY A 58 -16.67 11.26 -11.60
C GLY A 58 -16.22 10.45 -10.38
N ILE A 59 -17.16 9.91 -9.61
CA ILE A 59 -16.84 9.16 -8.39
C ILE A 59 -16.59 7.69 -8.76
N ALA A 60 -15.40 7.19 -8.42
CA ALA A 60 -15.01 5.80 -8.68
C ALA A 60 -14.34 5.18 -7.43
N PRO A 61 -14.41 3.84 -7.27
CA PRO A 61 -13.70 3.16 -6.19
C PRO A 61 -12.19 3.24 -6.41
N ARG A 62 -11.44 3.53 -5.33
CA ARG A 62 -9.98 3.47 -5.30
C ARG A 62 -9.50 2.77 -4.04
N HIS A 63 -8.45 1.96 -4.16
CA HIS A 63 -7.88 1.25 -3.03
C HIS A 63 -7.28 2.22 -2.03
N VAL A 64 -7.51 1.95 -0.75
CA VAL A 64 -7.00 2.77 0.36
C VAL A 64 -6.23 1.92 1.35
N ASP A 65 -5.33 2.57 2.08
CA ASP A 65 -4.80 2.04 3.32
C ASP A 65 -4.87 3.08 4.43
N LEU A 66 -4.83 2.60 5.67
CA LEU A 66 -4.95 3.42 6.86
C LEU A 66 -3.72 3.22 7.73
N ARG A 67 -3.08 4.33 8.10
CA ARG A 67 -1.98 4.37 9.06
C ARG A 67 -2.44 5.10 10.34
N PRO A 68 -2.91 4.37 11.36
CA PRO A 68 -3.14 4.96 12.68
C PRO A 68 -1.80 5.24 13.39
N PHE A 69 -1.84 6.08 14.41
CA PHE A 69 -0.68 6.41 15.23
C PHE A 69 -0.91 5.95 16.67
N ILE A 70 0.02 5.12 17.15
CA ILE A 70 0.03 4.59 18.51
C ILE A 70 1.08 5.38 19.31
N LEU A 71 0.65 5.97 20.42
CA LEU A 71 1.48 6.75 21.33
C LEU A 71 1.74 5.94 22.61
N THR A 72 3.00 5.63 22.87
CA THR A 72 3.43 4.94 24.10
C THR A 72 4.03 5.95 25.07
N GLY A 73 3.35 6.20 26.18
CA GLY A 73 3.86 6.98 27.31
C GLY A 73 4.31 6.08 28.45
N SER A 74 4.95 6.67 29.46
CA SER A 74 5.37 5.97 30.69
C SER A 74 4.20 5.39 31.49
N ASP A 75 3.00 5.96 31.31
CA ASP A 75 1.77 5.58 32.01
C ASP A 75 0.89 4.62 31.21
N LYS A 76 0.77 4.82 29.89
CA LYS A 76 -0.11 4.03 29.03
C LYS A 76 0.21 4.13 27.54
N VAL A 77 -0.29 3.13 26.82
CA VAL A 77 -0.41 3.14 25.35
C VAL A 77 -1.76 3.74 24.96
N ARG A 78 -1.76 4.65 23.98
CA ARG A 78 -2.96 5.32 23.44
C ARG A 78 -2.96 5.26 21.92
N ILE A 79 -4.14 5.24 21.33
CA ILE A 79 -4.34 5.38 19.88
C ILE A 79 -5.06 6.71 19.65
N VAL A 80 -4.57 7.52 18.71
CA VAL A 80 -5.23 8.77 18.31
C VAL A 80 -6.52 8.40 17.55
N PRO A 81 -7.68 9.03 17.82
CA PRO A 81 -8.91 8.81 17.06
C PRO A 81 -8.80 9.44 15.66
N GLY A 82 -8.00 8.82 14.81
CA GLY A 82 -7.65 9.28 13.47
C GLY A 82 -6.45 8.54 12.90
N GLY A 83 -5.98 9.02 11.76
CA GLY A 83 -4.83 8.44 11.08
C GLY A 83 -4.61 9.04 9.71
N LEU A 84 -3.53 8.63 9.07
CA LEU A 84 -3.26 8.97 7.68
C LEU A 84 -3.92 7.92 6.78
N THR A 85 -4.98 8.31 6.08
CA THR A 85 -5.53 7.49 4.99
C THR A 85 -4.83 7.85 3.69
N ARG A 86 -4.29 6.86 2.99
CA ARG A 86 -3.72 7.04 1.65
C ARG A 86 -4.60 6.36 0.60
N VAL A 87 -4.61 6.91 -0.61
CA VAL A 87 -5.41 6.42 -1.72
C VAL A 87 -4.57 6.21 -2.97
N ALA A 88 -4.73 5.05 -3.61
CA ALA A 88 -4.13 4.77 -4.91
C ALA A 88 -4.95 5.47 -5.99
N MET A 89 -4.45 6.56 -6.57
CA MET A 89 -5.25 7.37 -7.52
C MET A 89 -5.43 6.71 -8.89
N LYS A 90 -4.45 5.90 -9.31
CA LYS A 90 -4.50 5.15 -10.57
C LYS A 90 -5.52 4.00 -10.47
N GLU A 91 -6.36 3.88 -11.49
CA GLU A 91 -7.34 2.80 -11.59
C GLU A 91 -6.68 1.41 -11.51
N GLY A 92 -7.25 0.52 -10.70
CA GLY A 92 -6.72 -0.84 -10.46
C GLY A 92 -5.39 -0.90 -9.69
N SER A 93 -4.77 0.24 -9.35
CA SER A 93 -3.50 0.25 -8.62
C SER A 93 -3.70 -0.11 -7.16
N LEU A 94 -2.82 -0.97 -6.64
CA LEU A 94 -2.67 -1.21 -5.20
C LEU A 94 -1.59 -0.32 -4.57
N VAL A 95 -0.93 0.52 -5.37
CA VAL A 95 0.13 1.41 -4.89
C VAL A 95 -0.49 2.71 -4.39
N VAL A 96 -0.52 2.86 -3.07
CA VAL A 96 -1.03 4.04 -2.35
C VAL A 96 0.06 5.06 -2.02
N ASN A 97 1.31 4.81 -2.42
CA ASN A 97 2.41 5.66 -1.99
C ASN A 97 2.46 7.00 -2.73
N SER A 98 2.71 8.07 -1.97
CA SER A 98 2.71 9.45 -2.50
C SER A 98 3.75 9.69 -3.59
N SER A 99 4.92 9.05 -3.51
CA SER A 99 5.97 9.16 -4.53
C SER A 99 5.59 8.58 -5.89
N GLN A 100 4.47 7.87 -6.00
CA GLN A 100 3.96 7.25 -7.22
C GLN A 100 2.52 7.69 -7.54
N GLY A 101 2.15 8.90 -7.11
CA GLY A 101 0.82 9.47 -7.38
C GLY A 101 -0.27 9.03 -6.39
N GLY A 102 0.12 8.53 -5.22
CA GLY A 102 -0.80 8.31 -4.10
C GLY A 102 -1.32 9.62 -3.53
N GLY A 103 -2.63 9.71 -3.31
CA GLY A 103 -3.27 10.82 -2.61
C GLY A 103 -3.47 10.52 -1.13
N THR A 104 -4.01 11.49 -0.40
CA THR A 104 -4.42 11.32 1.01
C THR A 104 -5.88 11.70 1.20
N LYS A 105 -6.51 11.10 2.20
CA LYS A 105 -7.86 11.44 2.66
C LYS A 105 -7.84 11.72 4.15
N ASP A 106 -8.77 12.55 4.59
CA ASP A 106 -9.08 12.67 6.02
C ASP A 106 -9.68 11.36 6.55
N THR A 107 -9.43 11.05 7.82
CA THR A 107 -9.90 9.83 8.47
C THR A 107 -10.81 10.20 9.63
N TRP A 108 -12.11 9.97 9.47
CA TRP A 108 -13.08 10.24 10.52
C TRP A 108 -13.30 9.01 11.39
N VAL A 109 -13.09 9.16 12.70
CA VAL A 109 -13.48 8.19 13.73
C VAL A 109 -14.67 8.81 14.44
N LEU A 110 -15.84 8.20 14.32
CA LEU A 110 -17.07 8.68 14.92
C LEU A 110 -17.19 8.14 16.35
N ASP A 111 -17.74 8.96 17.25
CA ASP A 111 -18.15 8.50 18.56
C ASP A 111 -19.33 7.50 18.43
N ALA A 112 -19.44 6.60 19.40
CA ALA A 112 -20.49 5.59 19.47
C ALA A 112 -21.79 6.15 20.08
#